data_AF-A0A7Y4FPC1-F1
#
_entry.id   AF-A0A7Y4FPC1-F1
#
_cell.length_a   1.000
_cell.length_b   1.000
_cell.length_c   1.000
_cell.angle_alpha   90.00
_cell.angle_beta   90.00
_cell.angle_gamma   90.00
#
_symmetry.space_group_name_H-M   'P 1'
#
loop_
_entity.id
_entity.type
_entity.pdbx_description
1 polymer ?
#
loop_
_entity_poly.entity_id
_entity_poly.type
_entity_poly.pdbx_seq_one_letter_code
_entity_poly.pdbx_strand_id
1 'polypeptide(L)'
;MNKLLLITAAMAASMNVSAASVVESNPTLVGDSFGFVEGPTWDVKHQRFLFSDIPNNTTYSYDLDGKLSVFDDNSGYANGLDIDAKGNLWAARHDRKLSYRQGNGEKVIVAATYNGKRLNSPNDLTVNSDGSVWFTDPPFGIQGYGPEKAEPEQPVNGVYRYLDGDLKLITGEFKLPNGIAFSSDESSLYVADTSDGWVYRFDVDGQSLSNKTQFAQVKAESGSEPMVDGVAVDVDDNLFVAAHGGVGVFDKDGKQIDFIAIDAGHISNLEIGGKQQDLLMVTAYNKVLVFKLK
;
A
#
# COMPACT_ATOMS: atom_id res chain seq x y z
N MET A 1 -26.01 -19.55 51.52
CA MET A 1 -25.31 -18.37 50.97
C MET A 1 -24.16 -18.87 50.11
N ASN A 2 -24.36 -18.84 48.79
CA ASN A 2 -23.39 -19.26 47.77
C ASN A 2 -22.21 -18.28 47.70
N LYS A 3 -20.98 -18.79 47.65
CA LYS A 3 -19.86 -18.07 47.03
C LYS A 3 -19.22 -18.99 46.01
N LEU A 4 -19.66 -18.84 44.77
CA LEU A 4 -19.04 -19.42 43.59
C LEU A 4 -17.83 -18.52 43.24
N LEU A 5 -16.63 -19.07 43.35
CA LEU A 5 -15.40 -18.39 42.93
C LEU A 5 -15.29 -18.56 41.40
N LEU A 6 -15.57 -17.49 40.64
CA LEU A 6 -15.21 -17.46 39.21
C LEU A 6 -13.71 -17.20 39.12
N ILE A 7 -12.95 -18.19 38.65
CA ILE A 7 -11.59 -18.01 38.16
C ILE A 7 -11.72 -17.68 36.67
N THR A 8 -11.54 -16.41 36.32
CA THR A 8 -11.38 -15.98 34.93
C THR A 8 -9.95 -16.32 34.49
N ALA A 9 -9.80 -17.40 33.72
CA ALA A 9 -8.58 -17.65 32.97
C ALA A 9 -8.56 -16.73 31.75
N ALA A 10 -7.70 -15.71 31.79
CA ALA A 10 -7.34 -14.96 30.59
C ALA A 10 -6.49 -15.87 29.69
N MET A 11 -7.07 -16.36 28.59
CA MET A 11 -6.28 -16.93 27.51
C MET A 11 -5.58 -15.78 26.78
N ALA A 12 -4.33 -15.51 27.14
CA ALA A 12 -3.41 -14.86 26.22
C ALA A 12 -3.04 -15.91 25.16
N ALA A 13 -3.60 -15.78 23.97
CA ALA A 13 -3.11 -16.51 22.80
C ALA A 13 -1.70 -15.98 22.52
N SER A 14 -0.69 -16.74 22.90
CA SER A 14 0.67 -16.51 22.45
C SER A 14 0.75 -17.04 21.03
N MET A 15 0.71 -16.15 20.04
CA MET A 15 1.12 -16.50 18.69
C MET A 15 2.61 -16.83 18.73
N ASN A 16 2.95 -18.08 18.41
CA ASN A 16 4.34 -18.52 18.29
C ASN A 16 4.96 -17.81 17.09
N VAL A 17 5.80 -16.80 17.34
CA VAL A 17 6.74 -16.31 16.34
C VAL A 17 7.72 -17.46 16.05
N SER A 18 7.55 -18.09 14.90
CA SER A 18 8.50 -19.07 14.37
C SER A 18 9.92 -18.48 14.40
N ALA A 19 10.92 -19.30 14.72
CA ALA A 19 12.33 -18.91 14.72
C ALA A 19 12.84 -18.37 13.35
N ALA A 20 12.05 -18.51 12.28
CA ALA A 20 12.33 -18.04 10.93
C ALA A 20 11.58 -16.76 10.51
N SER A 21 10.76 -16.15 11.37
CA SER A 21 9.96 -14.99 10.96
C SER A 21 10.83 -13.76 10.69
N VAL A 22 10.44 -12.89 9.75
CA VAL A 22 11.11 -11.60 9.49
C VAL A 22 10.78 -10.52 10.51
N VAL A 23 9.76 -10.73 11.36
CA VAL A 23 9.42 -9.82 12.46
C VAL A 23 10.03 -10.28 13.79
N GLU A 24 10.43 -9.32 14.62
CA GLU A 24 11.03 -9.56 15.94
C GLU A 24 9.99 -9.78 17.05
N SER A 25 8.84 -9.14 16.92
CA SER A 25 7.85 -9.05 18.00
C SER A 25 6.44 -8.92 17.46
N ASN A 26 5.46 -9.02 18.38
CA ASN A 26 4.09 -8.60 18.11
C ASN A 26 4.05 -7.13 17.67
N PRO A 27 3.06 -6.74 16.86
CA PRO A 27 2.94 -5.37 16.40
C PRO A 27 2.52 -4.42 17.52
N THR A 28 2.94 -3.17 17.39
CA THR A 28 2.33 -2.05 18.11
C THR A 28 1.04 -1.67 17.40
N LEU A 29 -0.07 -1.61 18.14
CA LEU A 29 -1.33 -1.04 17.63
C LEU A 29 -1.25 0.48 17.67
N VAL A 30 -1.30 1.12 16.50
CA VAL A 30 -1.32 2.58 16.37
C VAL A 30 -2.73 3.14 16.60
N GLY A 31 -3.75 2.43 16.11
CA GLY A 31 -5.17 2.77 16.28
C GLY A 31 -6.07 1.76 15.56
N ASP A 32 -7.35 1.72 15.93
CA ASP A 32 -8.34 0.72 15.45
C ASP A 32 -9.74 1.31 15.14
N SER A 33 -9.84 2.63 15.07
CA SER A 33 -11.11 3.35 14.92
C SER A 33 -11.17 4.17 13.62
N PHE A 34 -10.38 3.79 12.63
CA PHE A 34 -10.37 4.42 11.30
C PHE A 34 -11.53 3.90 10.43
N GLY A 35 -11.77 4.54 9.29
CA GLY A 35 -12.80 4.08 8.34
C GLY A 35 -12.29 2.95 7.44
N PHE A 36 -11.29 3.25 6.61
CA PHE A 36 -10.56 2.27 5.80
C PHE A 36 -9.17 2.84 5.50
N VAL A 37 -8.14 2.31 6.19
CA VAL A 37 -6.77 2.79 6.08
C VAL A 37 -6.02 2.14 4.95
N GLU A 38 -5.13 2.90 4.32
CA GLU A 38 -4.47 2.58 3.06
C GLU A 38 -3.18 3.40 2.86
N GLY A 39 -2.43 3.03 1.82
CA GLY A 39 -1.33 3.82 1.26
C GLY A 39 -0.34 4.41 2.27
N PRO A 40 0.27 3.62 3.16
CA PRO A 40 1.31 4.11 4.03
C PRO A 40 2.57 4.49 3.23
N THR A 41 3.33 5.49 3.69
CA THR A 41 4.66 5.86 3.15
C THR A 41 5.58 6.38 4.27
N TRP A 42 6.89 6.20 4.12
CA TRP A 42 7.88 6.66 5.10
C TRP A 42 8.50 8.03 4.78
N ASP A 43 8.23 9.03 5.63
CA ASP A 43 8.83 10.36 5.56
C ASP A 43 10.20 10.37 6.27
N VAL A 44 11.26 10.03 5.52
CA VAL A 44 12.65 9.99 6.03
C VAL A 44 13.07 11.31 6.67
N LYS A 45 12.62 12.46 6.14
CA LYS A 45 13.05 13.76 6.66
C LYS A 45 12.51 14.03 8.06
N HIS A 46 11.25 13.65 8.31
CA HIS A 46 10.57 13.91 9.59
C HIS A 46 10.46 12.68 10.48
N GLN A 47 10.96 11.52 10.02
CA GLN A 47 11.04 10.27 10.80
C GLN A 47 9.66 9.82 11.29
N ARG A 48 8.75 9.66 10.34
CA ARG A 48 7.35 9.29 10.59
C ARG A 48 6.77 8.55 9.40
N PHE A 49 5.80 7.70 9.67
CA PHE A 49 4.90 7.21 8.64
C PHE A 49 3.81 8.24 8.35
N LEU A 50 3.35 8.29 7.11
CA LEU A 50 2.08 8.87 6.71
C LEU A 50 1.20 7.74 6.18
N PHE A 51 -0.13 7.83 6.33
CA PHE A 51 -1.07 6.87 5.75
C PHE A 51 -2.44 7.52 5.56
N SER A 52 -3.23 6.99 4.64
CA SER A 52 -4.55 7.50 4.30
C SER A 52 -5.65 6.77 5.07
N ASP A 53 -6.71 7.49 5.44
CA ASP A 53 -8.03 6.97 5.81
C ASP A 53 -9.03 7.49 4.79
N ILE A 54 -9.28 6.66 3.77
CA ILE A 54 -9.97 7.05 2.54
C ILE A 54 -11.36 7.63 2.80
N PRO A 55 -12.30 6.90 3.48
CA PRO A 55 -13.66 7.38 3.65
C PRO A 55 -13.76 8.62 4.55
N ASN A 56 -12.80 8.80 5.46
CA ASN A 56 -12.70 9.99 6.31
C ASN A 56 -11.97 11.16 5.63
N ASN A 57 -11.55 11.01 4.37
CA ASN A 57 -10.86 12.04 3.60
C ASN A 57 -9.64 12.63 4.34
N THR A 58 -8.92 11.78 5.06
CA THR A 58 -7.87 12.21 5.99
C THR A 58 -6.56 11.47 5.72
N THR A 59 -5.43 12.17 5.78
CA THR A 59 -4.10 11.56 5.88
C THR A 59 -3.59 11.79 7.30
N TYR A 60 -3.12 10.72 7.93
CA TYR A 60 -2.54 10.75 9.27
C TYR A 60 -1.02 10.68 9.21
N SER A 61 -0.39 10.99 10.33
CA SER A 61 1.04 10.85 10.58
C SER A 61 1.27 10.11 11.89
N TYR A 62 2.27 9.23 11.91
CA TYR A 62 2.69 8.47 13.09
C TYR A 62 4.22 8.50 13.21
N ASP A 63 4.74 9.16 14.26
CA ASP A 63 6.18 9.33 14.46
C ASP A 63 6.81 8.24 15.35
N LEU A 64 8.13 8.24 15.43
CA LEU A 64 8.91 7.29 16.23
C LEU A 64 8.70 7.44 17.76
N ASP A 65 8.13 8.55 18.22
CA ASP A 65 7.75 8.74 19.63
C ASP A 65 6.36 8.15 19.92
N GLY A 66 5.73 7.54 18.92
CA GLY A 66 4.42 6.90 19.01
C GLY A 66 3.26 7.88 18.93
N LYS A 67 3.48 9.10 18.44
CA LYS A 67 2.43 10.12 18.33
C LYS A 67 1.69 10.00 17.00
N LEU A 68 0.41 9.66 17.09
CA LEU A 68 -0.55 9.75 15.99
C LEU A 68 -1.13 11.18 15.90
N SER A 69 -1.12 11.78 14.71
CA SER A 69 -1.76 13.08 14.47
C SER A 69 -2.28 13.24 13.04
N VAL A 70 -3.30 14.09 12.85
CA VAL A 70 -3.81 14.44 11.52
C VAL A 70 -2.75 15.24 10.76
N PHE A 71 -2.38 14.77 9.58
CA PHE A 71 -1.51 15.50 8.66
C PHE A 71 -2.32 16.38 7.70
N ASP A 72 -3.49 15.90 7.27
CA ASP A 72 -4.38 16.58 6.33
C ASP A 72 -5.81 16.03 6.47
N ASP A 73 -6.77 16.87 6.80
CA ASP A 73 -8.18 16.52 6.99
C ASP A 73 -9.04 16.72 5.73
N ASN A 74 -8.40 16.99 4.59
CA ASN A 74 -9.08 17.15 3.31
C ASN A 74 -8.29 16.50 2.17
N SER A 75 -7.80 15.28 2.35
CA SER A 75 -6.81 14.60 1.50
C SER A 75 -7.19 14.48 0.01
N GLY A 76 -8.47 14.64 -0.31
CA GLY A 76 -9.04 14.39 -1.63
C GLY A 76 -9.35 12.92 -1.84
N TYR A 77 -9.67 12.20 -0.76
CA TYR A 77 -9.79 10.74 -0.74
C TYR A 77 -8.50 10.10 -1.24
N ALA A 78 -7.37 10.58 -0.70
CA ALA A 78 -6.07 9.97 -0.95
C ALA A 78 -6.11 8.49 -0.56
N ASN A 79 -5.52 7.65 -1.39
CA ASN A 79 -5.28 6.24 -1.16
C ASN A 79 -3.75 6.07 -1.03
N GLY A 80 -3.08 5.51 -2.05
CA GLY A 80 -1.64 5.38 -2.13
C GLY A 80 -0.88 6.69 -1.99
N LEU A 81 0.21 6.66 -1.23
CA LEU A 81 1.10 7.78 -0.96
C LEU A 81 2.54 7.36 -1.24
N ASP A 82 3.36 8.32 -1.68
CA ASP A 82 4.81 8.15 -1.72
C ASP A 82 5.51 9.52 -1.67
N ILE A 83 6.79 9.55 -1.34
CA ILE A 83 7.57 10.77 -1.19
C ILE A 83 8.75 10.76 -2.15
N ASP A 84 8.81 11.77 -3.01
CA ASP A 84 9.93 11.91 -3.95
C ASP A 84 11.22 12.41 -3.27
N ALA A 85 12.34 12.34 -4.00
CA ALA A 85 13.64 12.81 -3.52
C ALA A 85 13.69 14.31 -3.18
N LYS A 86 12.70 15.12 -3.61
CA LYS A 86 12.56 16.54 -3.27
C LYS A 86 11.71 16.74 -2.01
N GLY A 87 11.19 15.67 -1.41
CA GLY A 87 10.31 15.69 -0.25
C GLY A 87 8.88 16.12 -0.56
N ASN A 88 8.44 15.98 -1.82
CA ASN A 88 7.03 16.16 -2.15
C ASN A 88 6.28 14.89 -1.80
N LEU A 89 5.16 15.03 -1.09
CA LEU A 89 4.22 13.94 -0.88
C LEU A 89 3.31 13.83 -2.10
N TRP A 90 3.42 12.72 -2.81
CA TRP A 90 2.54 12.30 -3.89
C TRP A 90 1.36 11.53 -3.33
N ALA A 91 0.20 11.68 -3.98
CA ALA A 91 -1.03 10.99 -3.59
C ALA A 91 -1.84 10.57 -4.82
N ALA A 92 -2.13 9.27 -4.88
CA ALA A 92 -3.16 8.69 -5.72
C ALA A 92 -4.50 8.92 -5.02
N ARG A 93 -5.50 9.46 -5.75
CA ARG A 93 -6.74 9.93 -5.12
C ARG A 93 -7.97 9.35 -5.79
N HIS A 94 -8.86 8.83 -4.96
CA HIS A 94 -10.16 8.33 -5.39
C HIS A 94 -11.13 9.41 -5.86
N ASP A 95 -10.81 10.70 -5.68
CA ASP A 95 -11.47 11.81 -6.38
C ASP A 95 -11.03 11.99 -7.85
N ARG A 96 -10.39 10.93 -8.39
CA ARG A 96 -9.98 10.72 -9.79
C ARG A 96 -8.80 11.58 -10.21
N LYS A 97 -7.81 11.75 -9.32
CA LYS A 97 -6.66 12.65 -9.54
C LYS A 97 -5.35 12.03 -9.06
N LEU A 98 -4.25 12.47 -9.67
CA LEU A 98 -2.91 12.38 -9.12
C LEU A 98 -2.49 13.79 -8.70
N SER A 99 -1.93 13.91 -7.50
CA SER A 99 -1.44 15.19 -6.98
C SER A 99 -0.17 15.03 -6.17
N TYR A 100 0.55 16.13 -5.99
CA TYR A 100 1.57 16.23 -4.96
C TYR A 100 1.42 17.51 -4.14
N ARG A 101 2.12 17.57 -3.01
CA ARG A 101 2.34 18.81 -2.26
C ARG A 101 3.71 18.80 -1.59
N GLN A 102 4.22 19.98 -1.28
CA GLN A 102 5.40 20.13 -0.43
C GLN A 102 4.96 20.46 1.00
N GLY A 103 5.27 19.59 1.97
CA GLY A 103 4.89 19.81 3.38
C GLY A 103 3.38 20.03 3.56
N ASN A 104 3.01 21.12 4.25
CA ASN A 104 1.62 21.57 4.43
C ASN A 104 1.16 22.57 3.35
N GLY A 105 1.88 22.66 2.23
CA GLY A 105 1.56 23.53 1.10
C GLY A 105 0.31 23.10 0.31
N GLU A 106 0.02 23.86 -0.73
CA GLU A 106 -1.10 23.59 -1.64
C GLU A 106 -0.90 22.27 -2.40
N LYS A 107 -2.01 21.55 -2.64
CA LYS A 107 -2.03 20.34 -3.47
C LYS A 107 -2.04 20.72 -4.93
N VAL A 108 -0.99 20.36 -5.65
CA VAL A 108 -0.88 20.54 -7.10
C VAL A 108 -1.46 19.32 -7.79
N ILE A 109 -2.56 19.50 -8.52
CA ILE A 109 -3.12 18.45 -9.36
C ILE A 109 -2.30 18.34 -10.64
N VAL A 110 -1.71 17.18 -10.89
CA VAL A 110 -0.88 16.94 -12.08
C VAL A 110 -1.58 16.13 -13.16
N ALA A 111 -2.56 15.30 -12.75
CA ALA A 111 -3.37 14.53 -13.67
C ALA A 111 -4.78 14.35 -13.12
N ALA A 112 -5.77 14.53 -13.99
CA ALA A 112 -7.17 14.17 -13.75
C ALA A 112 -7.81 13.50 -14.98
N THR A 113 -7.16 13.65 -16.15
CA THR A 113 -7.61 13.11 -17.42
C THR A 113 -6.43 12.57 -18.22
N TYR A 114 -6.67 11.52 -19.00
CA TYR A 114 -5.78 11.00 -20.03
C TYR A 114 -6.54 10.87 -21.34
N ASN A 115 -5.98 11.38 -22.44
CA ASN A 115 -6.62 11.41 -23.76
C ASN A 115 -8.06 11.95 -23.76
N GLY A 116 -8.29 13.05 -23.03
CA GLY A 116 -9.58 13.74 -22.96
C GLY A 116 -10.64 13.05 -22.10
N LYS A 117 -10.30 11.94 -21.44
CA LYS A 117 -11.19 11.18 -20.55
C LYS A 117 -10.67 11.22 -19.13
N ARG A 118 -11.55 11.25 -18.12
CA ARG A 118 -11.12 11.23 -16.72
C ARG A 118 -10.43 9.90 -16.37
N LEU A 119 -9.43 9.95 -15.49
CA LEU A 119 -8.87 8.73 -14.88
C LEU A 119 -9.96 7.97 -14.13
N ASN A 120 -9.81 6.67 -13.92
CA ASN A 120 -10.80 5.88 -13.18
C ASN A 120 -10.86 6.34 -11.73
N SER A 121 -9.81 6.03 -10.97
CA SER A 121 -9.56 6.44 -9.60
C SER A 121 -8.17 5.94 -9.22
N PRO A 122 -7.10 6.76 -9.40
CA PRO A 122 -5.75 6.37 -9.04
C PRO A 122 -5.72 5.78 -7.64
N ASN A 123 -5.09 4.61 -7.49
CA ASN A 123 -5.24 3.76 -6.32
C ASN A 123 -3.94 3.65 -5.53
N ASP A 124 -2.88 3.11 -6.12
CA ASP A 124 -1.54 3.11 -5.52
C ASP A 124 -0.49 3.74 -6.44
N LEU A 125 0.66 4.16 -5.89
CA LEU A 125 1.75 4.78 -6.64
C LEU A 125 3.13 4.49 -6.05
N THR A 126 4.15 4.60 -6.90
CA THR A 126 5.55 4.60 -6.51
C THR A 126 6.32 5.66 -7.31
N VAL A 127 7.31 6.30 -6.68
CA VAL A 127 8.20 7.28 -7.29
C VAL A 127 9.53 6.62 -7.62
N ASN A 128 9.90 6.69 -8.89
CA ASN A 128 11.20 6.23 -9.38
C ASN A 128 12.29 7.29 -9.12
N SER A 129 13.55 6.87 -9.06
CA SER A 129 14.74 7.71 -8.86
C SER A 129 14.94 8.78 -9.94
N ASP A 130 14.42 8.55 -11.15
CA ASP A 130 14.37 9.55 -12.23
C ASP A 130 13.35 10.68 -11.98
N GLY A 131 12.56 10.56 -10.91
CA GLY A 131 11.51 11.49 -10.50
C GLY A 131 10.15 11.21 -11.15
N SER A 132 10.02 10.15 -11.94
CA SER A 132 8.75 9.75 -12.52
C SER A 132 7.87 9.04 -11.51
N VAL A 133 6.57 9.27 -11.61
CA VAL A 133 5.56 8.70 -10.72
C VAL A 133 4.78 7.66 -11.50
N TRP A 134 4.82 6.43 -11.03
CA TRP A 134 4.09 5.30 -11.60
C TRP A 134 2.91 4.99 -10.71
N PHE A 135 1.73 4.81 -11.29
CA PHE A 135 0.52 4.59 -10.49
C PHE A 135 -0.48 3.67 -11.18
N THR A 136 -1.30 3.00 -10.38
CA THR A 136 -2.39 2.14 -10.85
C THR A 136 -3.70 2.91 -10.89
N ASP A 137 -4.53 2.63 -11.90
CA ASP A 137 -5.83 3.30 -12.09
C ASP A 137 -7.02 2.31 -12.20
N PRO A 138 -7.29 1.49 -11.17
CA PRO A 138 -8.50 0.68 -11.09
C PRO A 138 -9.73 1.56 -10.77
N PRO A 139 -10.96 1.02 -10.89
CA PRO A 139 -12.19 1.78 -10.70
C PRO A 139 -12.74 1.79 -9.26
N PHE A 140 -11.98 1.33 -8.25
CA PHE A 140 -12.49 1.18 -6.88
C PHE A 140 -13.11 2.46 -6.30
N GLY A 141 -12.45 3.61 -6.50
CA GLY A 141 -12.94 4.90 -6.03
C GLY A 141 -14.32 5.24 -6.62
N ILE A 142 -14.49 5.04 -7.93
CA ILE A 142 -15.77 5.28 -8.62
C ILE A 142 -16.81 4.16 -8.44
N GLN A 143 -16.46 3.08 -7.73
CA GLN A 143 -17.38 1.99 -7.39
C GLN A 143 -17.88 2.04 -5.93
N GLY A 144 -17.40 3.00 -5.15
CA GLY A 144 -17.91 3.25 -3.79
C GLY A 144 -16.85 3.49 -2.73
N TYR A 145 -15.56 3.39 -3.07
CA TYR A 145 -14.46 3.73 -2.16
C TYR A 145 -14.01 5.20 -2.29
N GLY A 146 -14.65 5.99 -3.14
CA GLY A 146 -14.37 7.41 -3.35
C GLY A 146 -15.60 8.28 -3.09
N PRO A 147 -15.51 9.58 -3.40
CA PRO A 147 -16.58 10.54 -3.12
C PRO A 147 -17.84 10.34 -3.97
N GLU A 148 -17.69 9.77 -5.17
CA GLU A 148 -18.76 9.74 -6.17
C GLU A 148 -18.68 8.45 -6.98
N LYS A 149 -19.83 7.78 -7.16
CA LYS A 149 -19.93 6.63 -8.06
C LYS A 149 -20.04 7.08 -9.50
N ALA A 150 -19.31 6.44 -10.40
CA ALA A 150 -19.33 6.74 -11.83
C ALA A 150 -18.95 5.50 -12.66
N GLU A 151 -19.28 5.54 -13.94
CA GLU A 151 -18.77 4.57 -14.91
C GLU A 151 -17.34 4.93 -15.35
N PRO A 152 -16.44 3.95 -15.55
CA PRO A 152 -15.13 4.18 -16.12
C PRO A 152 -15.20 4.90 -17.48
N GLU A 153 -14.35 5.90 -17.67
CA GLU A 153 -14.18 6.55 -18.99
C GLU A 153 -12.98 5.98 -19.75
N GLN A 154 -11.91 5.63 -19.02
CA GLN A 154 -10.75 4.95 -19.59
C GLN A 154 -11.15 3.57 -20.11
N PRO A 155 -10.58 3.12 -21.24
CA PRO A 155 -10.93 1.82 -21.82
C PRO A 155 -10.33 0.63 -21.06
N VAL A 156 -9.37 0.88 -20.15
CA VAL A 156 -8.64 -0.15 -19.40
C VAL A 156 -8.43 0.31 -17.96
N ASN A 157 -8.18 -0.66 -17.09
CA ASN A 157 -7.53 -0.44 -15.80
C ASN A 157 -6.04 -0.71 -16.03
N GLY A 158 -5.17 0.24 -15.71
CA GLY A 158 -3.79 0.16 -16.16
C GLY A 158 -2.79 0.83 -15.23
N VAL A 159 -1.52 0.70 -15.60
CA VAL A 159 -0.40 1.39 -14.98
C VAL A 159 -0.05 2.59 -15.85
N TYR A 160 0.02 3.75 -15.22
CA TYR A 160 0.38 5.02 -15.84
C TYR A 160 1.70 5.52 -15.29
N ARG A 161 2.41 6.33 -16.09
CA ARG A 161 3.62 7.05 -15.69
C ARG A 161 3.40 8.54 -15.91
N TYR A 162 3.77 9.34 -14.93
CA TYR A 162 3.83 10.80 -15.00
C TYR A 162 5.26 11.29 -14.81
N LEU A 163 5.74 12.18 -15.68
CA LEU A 163 6.98 12.94 -15.47
C LEU A 163 6.86 14.32 -16.12
N ASP A 164 7.02 15.39 -15.34
CA ASP A 164 7.11 16.78 -15.84
C ASP A 164 6.01 17.17 -16.86
N GLY A 165 4.76 16.75 -16.59
CA GLY A 165 3.60 17.06 -17.44
C GLY A 165 3.30 16.02 -18.52
N ASP A 166 4.18 15.03 -18.73
CA ASP A 166 3.96 13.91 -19.63
C ASP A 166 3.30 12.74 -18.87
N LEU A 167 2.00 12.54 -19.12
CA LEU A 167 1.24 11.40 -18.61
C LEU A 167 1.05 10.36 -19.70
N LYS A 168 1.44 9.11 -19.45
CA LYS A 168 1.34 7.99 -20.39
C LYS A 168 0.73 6.76 -19.74
N LEU A 169 -0.14 6.06 -20.47
CA LEU A 169 -0.51 4.68 -20.17
C LEU A 169 0.65 3.77 -20.57
N ILE A 170 1.22 3.03 -19.61
CA ILE A 170 2.35 2.13 -19.85
C ILE A 170 1.87 0.73 -20.20
N THR A 171 0.88 0.20 -19.48
CA THR A 171 0.24 -1.09 -19.79
C THR A 171 -1.20 -1.10 -19.28
N GLY A 172 -2.07 -1.80 -20.01
CA GLY A 172 -3.47 -2.07 -19.65
C GLY A 172 -3.76 -3.56 -19.49
N GLU A 173 -2.73 -4.39 -19.29
CA GLU A 173 -2.84 -5.86 -19.23
C GLU A 173 -3.35 -6.36 -17.86
N PHE A 174 -4.10 -5.55 -17.13
CA PHE A 174 -4.61 -5.86 -15.79
C PHE A 174 -6.12 -5.76 -15.74
N LYS A 175 -6.73 -6.49 -14.81
CA LYS A 175 -8.16 -6.40 -14.55
C LYS A 175 -8.44 -5.51 -13.36
N LEU A 176 -7.72 -5.61 -12.25
CA LEU A 176 -7.79 -4.69 -11.11
C LEU A 176 -6.37 -4.42 -10.56
N PRO A 177 -5.54 -3.63 -11.27
CA PRO A 177 -4.19 -3.30 -10.81
C PRO A 177 -4.28 -2.49 -9.51
N ASN A 178 -3.41 -2.79 -8.55
CA ASN A 178 -3.49 -2.27 -7.20
C ASN A 178 -2.10 -1.82 -6.69
N GLY A 179 -1.52 -2.46 -5.67
CA GLY A 179 -0.18 -2.15 -5.19
C GLY A 179 0.89 -2.17 -6.28
N ILE A 180 1.86 -1.26 -6.19
CA ILE A 180 2.93 -1.08 -7.17
C ILE A 180 4.25 -0.71 -6.48
N ALA A 181 5.34 -1.39 -6.83
CA ALA A 181 6.67 -1.09 -6.30
C ALA A 181 7.78 -1.46 -7.29
N PHE A 182 8.87 -0.71 -7.29
CA PHE A 182 10.10 -1.09 -8.00
C PHE A 182 10.97 -2.03 -7.15
N SER A 183 11.83 -2.83 -7.80
CA SER A 183 13.01 -3.40 -7.14
C SER A 183 13.97 -2.28 -6.71
N SER A 184 14.89 -2.58 -5.80
CA SER A 184 15.88 -1.64 -5.26
C SER A 184 16.76 -1.00 -6.34
N ASP A 185 17.01 -1.72 -7.44
CA ASP A 185 17.76 -1.28 -8.61
C ASP A 185 16.88 -0.75 -9.75
N GLU A 186 15.56 -0.70 -9.55
CA GLU A 186 14.52 -0.25 -10.48
C GLU A 186 14.47 -1.01 -11.81
N SER A 187 15.16 -2.15 -11.91
CA SER A 187 15.15 -3.00 -13.10
C SER A 187 13.86 -3.83 -13.21
N SER A 188 13.11 -3.94 -12.11
CA SER A 188 11.86 -4.69 -12.04
C SER A 188 10.72 -3.82 -11.50
N LEU A 189 9.53 -3.99 -12.07
CA LEU A 189 8.29 -3.41 -11.54
C LEU A 189 7.36 -4.54 -11.08
N TYR A 190 6.92 -4.47 -9.83
CA TYR A 190 5.91 -5.34 -9.24
C TYR A 190 4.56 -4.64 -9.27
N VAL A 191 3.52 -5.33 -9.72
CA VAL A 191 2.14 -4.82 -9.73
C VAL A 191 1.18 -5.92 -9.27
N ALA A 192 0.47 -5.67 -8.20
CA ALA A 192 -0.60 -6.54 -7.70
C ALA A 192 -1.84 -6.42 -8.60
N ASP A 193 -2.48 -7.55 -8.92
CA ASP A 193 -3.83 -7.59 -9.49
C ASP A 193 -4.78 -8.26 -8.49
N THR A 194 -5.61 -7.44 -7.86
CA THR A 194 -6.57 -7.91 -6.85
C THR A 194 -7.56 -8.92 -7.42
N SER A 195 -7.79 -8.92 -8.73
CA SER A 195 -8.83 -9.75 -9.34
C SER A 195 -8.50 -11.24 -9.44
N ASP A 196 -7.21 -11.60 -9.41
CA ASP A 196 -6.73 -12.98 -9.48
C ASP A 196 -5.72 -13.33 -8.37
N GLY A 197 -5.39 -12.36 -7.52
CA GLY A 197 -4.52 -12.57 -6.37
C GLY A 197 -3.05 -12.73 -6.74
N TRP A 198 -2.63 -12.34 -7.94
CA TRP A 198 -1.22 -12.37 -8.35
C TRP A 198 -0.57 -11.00 -8.25
N VAL A 199 0.67 -10.99 -7.77
CA VAL A 199 1.64 -9.93 -8.07
C VAL A 199 2.42 -10.34 -9.30
N TYR A 200 2.39 -9.49 -10.32
CA TYR A 200 3.13 -9.64 -11.55
C TYR A 200 4.43 -8.85 -11.50
N ARG A 201 5.50 -9.42 -12.05
CA ARG A 201 6.79 -8.75 -12.25
C ARG A 201 6.97 -8.45 -13.75
N PHE A 202 7.54 -7.28 -14.04
CA PHE A 202 7.97 -6.86 -15.36
C PHE A 202 9.45 -6.48 -15.31
N ASP A 203 10.17 -6.72 -16.40
CA ASP A 203 11.47 -6.09 -16.62
C ASP A 203 11.25 -4.66 -17.14
N VAL A 204 12.03 -3.72 -16.62
CA VAL A 204 11.92 -2.27 -16.88
C VAL A 204 13.10 -1.80 -17.73
N ASP A 205 12.80 -1.08 -18.82
CA ASP A 205 13.79 -0.35 -19.62
C ASP A 205 13.27 1.07 -19.90
N GLY A 206 13.68 2.01 -19.05
CA GLY A 206 13.16 3.38 -19.02
C GLY A 206 11.65 3.39 -18.73
N GLN A 207 10.85 3.79 -19.71
CA GLN A 207 9.37 3.78 -19.62
C GLN A 207 8.73 2.54 -20.26
N SER A 208 9.52 1.54 -20.65
CA SER A 208 9.03 0.32 -21.31
C SER A 208 8.97 -0.83 -20.30
N LEU A 209 7.91 -1.63 -20.38
CA LEU A 209 7.76 -2.87 -19.62
C LEU A 209 7.80 -4.08 -20.56
N SER A 210 8.43 -5.16 -20.11
CA SER A 210 8.46 -6.44 -20.83
C SER A 210 8.44 -7.64 -19.88
N ASN A 211 8.33 -8.85 -20.44
CA ASN A 211 8.43 -10.11 -19.69
C ASN A 211 7.48 -10.24 -18.48
N LYS A 212 6.21 -9.83 -18.65
CA LYS A 212 5.17 -10.01 -17.63
C LYS A 212 5.13 -11.45 -17.12
N THR A 213 5.47 -11.64 -15.85
CA THR A 213 5.56 -12.95 -15.20
C THR A 213 4.78 -12.97 -13.90
N GLN A 214 4.06 -14.07 -13.63
CA GLN A 214 3.48 -14.32 -12.31
C GLN A 214 4.59 -14.53 -11.28
N PHE A 215 4.73 -13.61 -10.34
CA PHE A 215 5.85 -13.60 -9.40
C PHE A 215 5.46 -14.14 -8.03
N ALA A 216 4.40 -13.60 -7.43
CA ALA A 216 3.95 -13.99 -6.10
C ALA A 216 2.42 -14.13 -6.05
N GLN A 217 1.94 -15.18 -5.37
CA GLN A 217 0.55 -15.32 -4.95
C GLN A 217 0.56 -15.86 -3.53
N VAL A 218 -0.04 -15.11 -2.62
CA VAL A 218 -0.11 -15.50 -1.21
C VAL A 218 -1.15 -16.60 -1.07
N LYS A 219 -0.72 -17.78 -0.63
CA LYS A 219 -1.62 -18.88 -0.31
C LYS A 219 -2.22 -18.62 1.07
N ALA A 220 -3.42 -18.06 1.11
CA ALA A 220 -4.18 -17.95 2.36
C ALA A 220 -4.50 -19.35 2.91
N GLU A 221 -4.78 -19.43 4.22
CA GLU A 221 -5.30 -20.66 4.82
C GLU A 221 -6.60 -21.13 4.11
N SER A 222 -6.83 -22.44 4.11
CA SER A 222 -7.79 -23.10 3.22
C SER A 222 -9.18 -22.45 3.19
N GLY A 223 -9.65 -22.10 1.99
CA GLY A 223 -11.05 -21.74 1.71
C GLY A 223 -11.30 -20.29 1.30
N SER A 224 -10.29 -19.40 1.37
CA SER A 224 -10.39 -18.03 0.86
C SER A 224 -9.83 -17.94 -0.57
N GLU A 225 -10.48 -17.16 -1.43
CA GLU A 225 -9.92 -16.83 -2.74
C GLU A 225 -8.62 -16.01 -2.57
N PRO A 226 -7.57 -16.28 -3.37
CA PRO A 226 -6.36 -15.47 -3.37
C PRO A 226 -6.70 -13.99 -3.64
N MET A 227 -6.12 -13.12 -2.84
CA MET A 227 -6.28 -11.67 -2.97
C MET A 227 -4.98 -11.00 -2.55
N VAL A 228 -4.56 -10.03 -3.35
CA VAL A 228 -3.41 -9.18 -3.08
C VAL A 228 -3.82 -7.72 -3.24
N ASP A 229 -3.16 -6.85 -2.49
CA ASP A 229 -3.46 -5.43 -2.44
C ASP A 229 -2.14 -4.63 -2.53
N GLY A 230 -1.78 -3.83 -1.54
CA GLY A 230 -0.49 -3.13 -1.47
C GLY A 230 0.74 -4.05 -1.42
N VAL A 231 1.86 -3.54 -1.92
CA VAL A 231 3.17 -4.24 -1.93
C VAL A 231 4.29 -3.28 -1.56
N ALA A 232 5.33 -3.80 -0.92
CA ALA A 232 6.56 -3.05 -0.64
C ALA A 232 7.79 -3.96 -0.86
N VAL A 233 8.95 -3.35 -1.12
CA VAL A 233 10.23 -4.05 -1.33
C VAL A 233 11.24 -3.56 -0.31
N ASP A 234 11.97 -4.49 0.32
CA ASP A 234 13.05 -4.15 1.27
C ASP A 234 14.42 -3.98 0.58
N VAL A 235 15.45 -3.65 1.36
CA VAL A 235 16.82 -3.46 0.85
C VAL A 235 17.48 -4.73 0.29
N ASP A 236 16.96 -5.90 0.61
CA ASP A 236 17.44 -7.20 0.15
C ASP A 236 16.61 -7.72 -1.05
N ASP A 237 15.75 -6.87 -1.62
CA ASP A 237 14.78 -7.18 -2.68
C ASP A 237 13.80 -8.29 -2.30
N ASN A 238 13.46 -8.41 -1.01
CA ASN A 238 12.30 -9.20 -0.60
C ASN A 238 11.02 -8.40 -0.85
N LEU A 239 10.05 -9.05 -1.47
CA LEU A 239 8.73 -8.50 -1.73
C LEU A 239 7.77 -8.85 -0.59
N PHE A 240 7.20 -7.83 0.03
CA PHE A 240 6.13 -7.94 1.00
C PHE A 240 4.79 -7.66 0.33
N VAL A 241 3.80 -8.50 0.57
CA VAL A 241 2.50 -8.46 -0.14
C VAL A 241 1.36 -8.51 0.87
N ALA A 242 0.53 -7.47 0.92
CA ALA A 242 -0.72 -7.47 1.67
C ALA A 242 -1.67 -8.49 1.06
N ALA A 243 -2.24 -9.36 1.90
CA ALA A 243 -3.12 -10.43 1.46
C ALA A 243 -4.13 -10.82 2.55
N HIS A 244 -5.04 -11.73 2.21
CA HIS A 244 -5.97 -12.30 3.20
C HIS A 244 -5.22 -12.91 4.39
N GLY A 245 -5.55 -12.44 5.59
CA GLY A 245 -5.05 -12.97 6.86
C GLY A 245 -3.63 -12.54 7.24
N GLY A 246 -2.94 -11.72 6.44
CA GLY A 246 -1.58 -11.30 6.78
C GLY A 246 -0.78 -10.72 5.62
N VAL A 247 0.55 -10.73 5.79
CA VAL A 247 1.52 -10.27 4.80
C VAL A 247 2.36 -11.46 4.36
N GLY A 248 2.33 -11.78 3.06
CA GLY A 248 3.25 -12.75 2.46
C GLY A 248 4.61 -12.09 2.18
N VAL A 249 5.70 -12.78 2.50
CA VAL A 249 7.06 -12.28 2.25
C VAL A 249 7.77 -13.24 1.31
N PHE A 250 8.29 -12.72 0.21
CA PHE A 250 8.92 -13.48 -0.87
C PHE A 250 10.34 -12.97 -1.08
N ASP A 251 11.29 -13.87 -1.28
CA ASP A 251 12.63 -13.47 -1.73
C ASP A 251 12.60 -12.97 -3.19
N LYS A 252 13.72 -12.37 -3.64
CA LYS A 252 13.91 -11.86 -5.01
C LYS A 252 13.65 -12.89 -6.13
N ASP A 253 13.67 -14.19 -5.82
CA ASP A 253 13.44 -15.27 -6.76
C ASP A 253 11.95 -15.73 -6.77
N GLY A 254 11.10 -15.08 -5.97
CA GLY A 254 9.67 -15.33 -5.87
C GLY A 254 9.30 -16.48 -4.92
N LYS A 255 10.25 -16.96 -4.10
CA LYS A 255 9.97 -17.99 -3.11
C LYS A 255 9.45 -17.33 -1.83
N GLN A 256 8.29 -17.79 -1.36
CA GLN A 256 7.76 -17.35 -0.07
C GLN A 256 8.70 -17.79 1.07
N ILE A 257 9.24 -16.83 1.83
CA ILE A 257 10.17 -17.03 2.94
C ILE A 257 9.50 -16.84 4.31
N ASP A 258 8.40 -16.07 4.38
CA ASP A 258 7.60 -15.92 5.60
C ASP A 258 6.12 -15.63 5.29
N PHE A 259 5.29 -15.71 6.33
CA PHE A 259 3.93 -15.18 6.35
C PHE A 259 3.65 -14.57 7.71
N ILE A 260 3.51 -13.24 7.75
CA ILE A 260 3.17 -12.50 8.96
C ILE A 260 1.66 -12.59 9.14
N ALA A 261 1.20 -13.51 9.98
CA ALA A 261 -0.22 -13.67 10.28
C ALA A 261 -0.73 -12.45 11.08
N ILE A 262 -1.86 -11.89 10.65
CA ILE A 262 -2.47 -10.71 11.27
C ILE A 262 -3.96 -10.98 11.50
N ASP A 263 -4.35 -11.04 12.77
CA ASP A 263 -5.76 -11.14 13.18
C ASP A 263 -6.43 -9.75 13.13
N ALA A 264 -6.69 -9.30 11.91
CA ALA A 264 -7.40 -8.06 11.61
C ALA A 264 -8.38 -8.28 10.44
N GLY A 265 -9.03 -7.20 10.02
CA GLY A 265 -9.82 -7.22 8.79
C GLY A 265 -8.92 -7.37 7.56
N HIS A 266 -9.45 -6.95 6.41
CA HIS A 266 -8.71 -6.86 5.15
C HIS A 266 -7.36 -6.17 5.34
N ILE A 267 -6.25 -6.84 5.02
CA ILE A 267 -4.92 -6.21 4.99
C ILE A 267 -4.82 -5.46 3.67
N SER A 268 -4.79 -4.13 3.73
CA SER A 268 -4.87 -3.27 2.55
C SER A 268 -3.51 -2.94 1.99
N ASN A 269 -2.55 -2.54 2.84
CA ASN A 269 -1.28 -2.03 2.35
C ASN A 269 -0.21 -2.07 3.45
N LEU A 270 1.02 -1.77 3.08
CA LEU A 270 2.16 -1.82 3.96
C LEU A 270 3.30 -0.94 3.46
N GLU A 271 4.17 -0.52 4.37
CA GLU A 271 5.35 0.28 4.04
C GLU A 271 6.49 -0.04 4.99
N ILE A 272 7.70 -0.10 4.45
CA ILE A 272 8.93 -0.25 5.23
C ILE A 272 9.49 1.14 5.55
N GLY A 273 9.85 1.35 6.81
CA GLY A 273 10.35 2.61 7.30
C GLY A 273 11.21 2.45 8.56
N GLY A 274 11.37 3.52 9.32
CA GLY A 274 12.34 3.58 10.41
C GLY A 274 13.73 4.02 9.94
N LYS A 275 14.58 4.40 10.90
CA LYS A 275 15.94 4.90 10.61
C LYS A 275 16.82 3.84 9.98
N GLN A 276 16.57 2.58 10.28
CA GLN A 276 17.32 1.44 9.77
C GLN A 276 16.51 0.62 8.75
N GLN A 277 15.37 1.13 8.26
CA GLN A 277 14.39 0.34 7.48
C GLN A 277 13.92 -0.92 8.23
N ASP A 278 13.75 -0.76 9.53
CA ASP A 278 13.54 -1.80 10.52
C ASP A 278 12.11 -1.80 11.09
N LEU A 279 11.22 -1.00 10.51
CA LEU A 279 9.82 -0.92 10.88
C LEU A 279 8.96 -1.24 9.66
N LEU A 280 7.90 -2.03 9.86
CA LEU A 280 6.89 -2.29 8.85
C LEU A 280 5.55 -1.77 9.35
N MET A 281 5.04 -0.71 8.75
CA MET A 281 3.66 -0.29 8.94
C MET A 281 2.75 -1.16 8.09
N VAL A 282 1.64 -1.62 8.65
CA VAL A 282 0.59 -2.36 7.95
C VAL A 282 -0.74 -1.67 8.20
N THR A 283 -1.45 -1.33 7.12
CA THR A 283 -2.84 -0.87 7.16
C THR A 283 -3.77 -2.07 7.00
N ALA A 284 -4.74 -2.20 7.89
CA ALA A 284 -5.60 -3.37 8.00
C ALA A 284 -7.04 -2.96 8.30
N TYR A 285 -7.82 -2.69 7.25
CA TYR A 285 -9.19 -2.20 7.33
C TYR A 285 -9.31 -0.96 8.21
N ASN A 286 -9.76 -1.08 9.45
CA ASN A 286 -9.89 0.03 10.39
C ASN A 286 -8.71 0.15 11.37
N LYS A 287 -7.66 -0.66 11.22
CA LYS A 287 -6.51 -0.72 12.12
C LYS A 287 -5.20 -0.35 11.41
N VAL A 288 -4.28 0.25 12.17
CA VAL A 288 -2.88 0.43 11.75
C VAL A 288 -1.98 -0.26 12.77
N LEU A 289 -1.08 -1.09 12.25
CA LEU A 289 -0.12 -1.89 13.02
C LEU A 289 1.30 -1.50 12.60
N VAL A 290 2.24 -1.50 13.54
CA VAL A 290 3.67 -1.35 13.24
C VAL A 290 4.43 -2.52 13.82
N PHE A 291 5.10 -3.28 12.95
CA PHE A 291 5.98 -4.38 13.30
C PHE A 291 7.43 -3.90 13.33
N LYS A 292 8.23 -4.56 14.16
CA LYS A 292 9.69 -4.45 14.15
C LYS A 292 10.24 -5.57 13.27
N LEU A 293 11.01 -5.22 12.24
CA LEU A 293 11.73 -6.14 11.37
C LEU A 293 13.09 -6.51 12.00
N LYS A 294 13.60 -7.69 11.63
CA LYS A 294 14.91 -8.23 12.03
C LYS A 294 16.08 -7.64 11.25
#